data_AF-A0A496ZYD2-F1
#
_entry.id   AF-A0A496ZYD2-F1
#
_cell.length_a   1.000
_cell.length_b   1.000
_cell.length_c   1.000
_cell.angle_alpha   90.00
_cell.angle_beta   90.00
_cell.angle_gamma   90.00
#
_symmetry.space_group_name_H-M   'P 1'
#
loop_
_entity.id
_entity.type
_entity.pdbx_description
1 polymer ?
#
loop_
_entity_poly.entity_id
_entity_poly.type
_entity_poly.pdbx_seq_one_letter_code
_entity_poly.pdbx_strand_id
1 'polypeptide(L)'
;MLRSYVGYDLFARVGVPTPRADYARLYINDEYYGLFSQVEQIDKRFLHRLGIEMHGNLYKPHYGNLGLEENDWWYDQHYPKKTNRQSGHEDLVAFIELINYTPDEQFPEAIAEVLDVNEWLDWYAVNILIGNFEMLEKNYYIYHDFSTDRWIILPWDVDLSLGPRTWWPRERATSQGRMIPRSVLKAR
;
A
#
# COMPACT_ATOMS: atom_id res chain seq x y z
N MET A 1 6.69 14.00 6.40
CA MET A 1 5.61 14.61 7.21
C MET A 1 4.39 14.92 6.35
N LEU A 2 4.45 15.84 5.37
CA LEU A 2 3.27 16.21 4.56
C LEU A 2 2.77 15.13 3.58
N ARG A 3 3.68 14.33 3.02
CA ARG A 3 3.38 13.40 1.92
C ARG A 3 2.31 12.38 2.27
N SER A 4 2.44 11.72 3.42
CA SER A 4 1.46 10.72 3.87
C SER A 4 0.08 11.35 4.05
N TYR A 5 0.00 12.52 4.69
CA TYR A 5 -1.27 13.24 4.85
C TYR A 5 -1.93 13.57 3.51
N VAL A 6 -1.18 14.20 2.60
CA VAL A 6 -1.69 14.57 1.27
C VAL A 6 -2.07 13.34 0.45
N GLY A 7 -1.26 12.28 0.51
CA GLY A 7 -1.56 11.02 -0.19
C GLY A 7 -2.87 10.42 0.27
N TYR A 8 -3.06 10.24 1.58
CA TYR A 8 -4.32 9.70 2.12
C TYR A 8 -5.52 10.64 1.89
N ASP A 9 -5.33 11.96 1.94
CA ASP A 9 -6.38 12.94 1.60
C ASP A 9 -6.84 12.80 0.14
N LEU A 10 -5.93 12.54 -0.80
CA LEU A 10 -6.29 12.31 -2.20
C LEU A 10 -7.10 11.04 -2.40
N PHE A 11 -6.73 9.92 -1.74
CA PHE A 11 -7.55 8.71 -1.76
C PHE A 11 -8.95 8.96 -1.18
N ALA A 12 -9.04 9.69 -0.06
CA ALA A 12 -10.32 9.99 0.58
C ALA A 12 -11.25 10.79 -0.34
N ARG A 13 -10.70 11.74 -1.12
CA ARG A 13 -11.47 12.58 -2.05
C ARG A 13 -12.08 11.81 -3.23
N VAL A 14 -11.46 10.71 -3.63
CA VAL A 14 -11.98 9.82 -4.68
C VAL A 14 -12.80 8.66 -4.12
N GLY A 15 -13.06 8.64 -2.81
CA GLY A 15 -13.92 7.64 -2.19
C GLY A 15 -13.23 6.32 -1.83
N VAL A 16 -11.92 6.17 -2.09
CA VAL A 16 -11.18 4.97 -1.70
C VAL A 16 -11.08 4.89 -0.17
N PRO A 17 -11.49 3.77 0.47
CA PRO A 17 -11.36 3.60 1.90
C PRO A 17 -9.90 3.69 2.35
N THR A 18 -9.59 4.71 3.15
CA THR A 18 -8.20 5.09 3.43
C THR A 18 -7.95 5.41 4.90
N PRO A 19 -6.74 5.14 5.43
CA PRO A 19 -6.35 5.56 6.77
C PRO A 19 -6.52 7.05 7.00
N ARG A 20 -6.98 7.44 8.20
CA ARG A 20 -6.84 8.83 8.64
C ARG A 20 -5.37 9.13 8.90
N ALA A 21 -4.92 10.33 8.55
CA ALA A 21 -3.59 10.81 8.87
C ALA A 21 -3.67 12.23 9.43
N ASP A 22 -2.85 12.51 10.44
CA ASP A 22 -2.77 13.82 11.10
C ASP A 22 -1.38 14.01 11.73
N TYR A 23 -1.19 15.11 12.46
CA TYR A 23 0.03 15.43 13.18
C TYR A 23 -0.20 15.50 14.68
N ALA A 24 0.78 15.02 15.45
CA ALA A 24 0.80 15.10 16.89
C ALA A 24 2.10 15.76 17.39
N ARG A 25 1.99 16.59 18.42
CA ARG A 25 3.16 17.03 19.19
C ARG A 25 3.48 15.98 20.23
N LEU A 26 4.68 15.41 20.18
CA LEU A 26 5.10 14.36 21.11
C LEU A 26 5.84 14.97 22.30
N TYR A 27 5.38 14.59 23.49
CA TYR A 27 6.04 14.87 24.76
C TYR A 27 6.32 13.55 25.48
N ILE A 28 7.52 13.38 26.04
CA ILE A 28 7.87 12.23 26.87
C ILE A 28 8.45 12.79 28.17
N ASN A 29 7.84 12.47 29.31
CA ASN A 29 8.21 13.03 30.62
C ASN A 29 8.27 14.57 30.60
N ASP A 30 7.25 15.21 30.03
CA ASP A 30 7.11 16.66 29.85
C ASP A 30 8.16 17.35 28.96
N GLU A 31 9.12 16.59 28.40
CA GLU A 31 10.08 17.09 27.42
C GLU A 31 9.48 17.01 26.01
N TYR A 32 9.63 18.07 25.21
CA TYR A 32 9.12 18.14 23.83
C TYR A 32 10.07 17.46 22.85
N TYR A 33 9.59 16.43 22.15
CA TYR A 33 10.38 15.64 21.19
C TYR A 33 10.17 16.04 19.73
N GLY A 34 9.10 16.79 19.42
CA GLY A 34 8.85 17.28 18.06
C GLY A 34 7.42 17.07 17.57
N LEU A 35 7.23 17.41 16.30
CA LEU A 35 6.01 17.14 15.54
C LEU A 35 6.17 15.81 14.80
N PHE A 36 5.22 14.91 14.98
CA PHE A 36 5.18 13.59 14.37
C PHE A 36 3.95 13.46 13.48
N SER A 37 4.06 12.68 12.40
CA SER A 37 2.88 12.22 11.66
C SER A 37 2.30 10.99 12.36
N GLN A 38 0.98 10.98 12.53
CA GLN A 38 0.23 9.83 12.99
C GLN A 38 -0.67 9.35 11.86
N VAL A 39 -0.66 8.05 11.61
CA VAL A 39 -1.52 7.39 10.61
C VAL A 39 -2.31 6.31 11.33
N GLU A 40 -3.61 6.24 11.05
CA GLU A 40 -4.49 5.19 11.55
C GLU A 40 -4.01 3.83 11.06
N GLN A 41 -3.83 2.89 11.99
CA GLN A 41 -3.44 1.53 11.62
C GLN A 41 -4.62 0.83 10.93
N ILE A 42 -4.34 0.16 9.81
CA ILE A 42 -5.32 -0.75 9.19
C ILE A 42 -5.39 -2.02 10.05
N ASP A 43 -6.50 -2.14 10.76
CA ASP A 43 -6.88 -3.26 11.62
C ASP A 43 -8.41 -3.34 11.78
N LYS A 44 -8.90 -4.15 12.73
CA LYS A 44 -10.34 -4.28 13.01
C LYS A 44 -11.04 -2.96 13.32
N ARG A 45 -10.38 -1.98 13.94
CA ARG A 45 -10.98 -0.69 14.31
C ARG A 45 -11.15 0.18 13.08
N PHE A 46 -10.17 0.13 12.17
CA PHE A 46 -10.27 0.78 10.86
C PHE A 46 -11.47 0.25 10.08
N LEU A 47 -11.61 -1.08 9.95
CA LEU A 47 -12.73 -1.70 9.22
C LEU A 47 -14.08 -1.37 9.88
N HIS A 48 -14.17 -1.47 11.21
CA HIS A 48 -15.40 -1.11 11.94
C HIS A 48 -15.79 0.37 11.72
N ARG A 49 -14.84 1.30 11.59
CA ARG A 49 -15.14 2.71 11.25
C ARG A 49 -15.79 2.85 9.88
N LEU A 50 -15.48 1.95 8.94
CA LEU A 50 -16.09 1.90 7.62
C LEU A 50 -17.45 1.17 7.63
N GLY A 51 -17.90 0.67 8.79
CA GLY A 51 -19.11 -0.15 8.90
C GLY A 51 -18.89 -1.62 8.54
N ILE A 52 -17.64 -2.07 8.47
CA ILE A 52 -17.25 -3.44 8.10
C ILE A 52 -16.85 -4.19 9.36
N GLU A 53 -17.59 -5.22 9.73
CA GLU A 53 -17.19 -6.16 10.76
C GLU A 53 -16.11 -7.09 10.20
N MET A 54 -15.07 -7.36 10.99
CA MET A 54 -13.90 -8.08 10.48
C MET A 54 -14.15 -9.60 10.43
N HIS A 55 -14.85 -10.04 9.38
CA HIS A 55 -15.19 -11.43 9.08
C HIS A 55 -14.40 -11.96 7.88
N GLY A 56 -13.07 -11.87 7.90
CA GLY A 56 -12.27 -12.36 6.78
C GLY A 56 -10.77 -12.21 6.91
N ASN A 57 -10.07 -12.35 5.78
CA ASN A 57 -8.62 -12.32 5.71
C ASN A 57 -8.10 -10.94 5.29
N LEU A 58 -7.30 -10.33 6.16
CA LEU A 58 -6.57 -9.10 5.87
C LEU A 58 -5.11 -9.43 5.57
N TYR A 59 -4.64 -9.07 4.39
CA TYR A 59 -3.28 -9.28 3.92
C TYR A 59 -2.53 -7.96 3.84
N LYS A 60 -1.22 -7.97 4.12
CA LYS A 60 -0.33 -6.84 3.81
C LYS A 60 0.80 -7.33 2.90
N PRO A 61 0.62 -7.26 1.58
CA PRO A 61 1.60 -7.80 0.65
C PRO A 61 3.02 -7.24 0.83
N HIS A 62 3.99 -8.10 0.61
CA HIS A 62 5.41 -7.80 0.67
C HIS A 62 6.12 -8.48 -0.50
N TYR A 63 6.29 -7.76 -1.61
CA TYR A 63 6.74 -8.34 -2.88
C TYR A 63 5.74 -9.38 -3.43
N GLY A 64 4.44 -9.18 -3.21
CA GLY A 64 3.38 -10.03 -3.77
C GLY A 64 2.85 -9.45 -5.06
N ASN A 65 3.06 -10.12 -6.19
CA ASN A 65 2.81 -9.60 -7.55
C ASN A 65 1.50 -10.10 -8.20
N LEU A 66 0.61 -10.73 -7.42
CA LEU A 66 -0.61 -11.41 -7.88
C LEU A 66 -0.32 -12.50 -8.94
N GLY A 67 0.85 -13.14 -8.86
CA GLY A 67 1.18 -14.36 -9.58
C GLY A 67 0.87 -15.61 -8.75
N LEU A 68 0.63 -16.72 -9.44
CA LEU A 68 0.48 -18.03 -8.80
C LEU A 68 1.82 -18.68 -8.54
N GLU A 69 1.88 -19.38 -7.42
CA GLU A 69 3.07 -20.05 -6.92
C GLU A 69 2.66 -21.41 -6.36
N GLU A 70 3.48 -22.42 -6.59
CA GLU A 70 3.14 -23.80 -6.20
C GLU A 70 3.31 -24.06 -4.70
N ASN A 71 4.10 -23.22 -4.02
CA ASN A 71 4.52 -23.48 -2.65
C ASN A 71 3.81 -22.58 -1.64
N ASP A 72 3.08 -23.17 -0.70
CA ASP A 72 2.35 -22.44 0.36
C ASP A 72 3.22 -21.45 1.14
N TRP A 73 4.48 -21.81 1.43
CA TRP A 73 5.40 -20.94 2.16
C TRP A 73 5.63 -19.59 1.46
N TRP A 74 5.49 -19.55 0.13
CA TRP A 74 5.64 -18.32 -0.64
C TRP A 74 4.55 -17.32 -0.26
N TYR A 75 3.30 -17.78 -0.15
CA TYR A 75 2.18 -16.93 0.24
C TYR A 75 2.30 -16.43 1.69
N ASP A 76 2.84 -17.24 2.61
CA ASP A 76 3.15 -16.79 3.97
C ASP A 76 4.14 -15.62 3.98
N GLN A 77 5.17 -15.66 3.12
CA GLN A 77 6.20 -14.63 3.03
C GLN A 77 5.70 -13.37 2.30
N HIS A 78 5.02 -13.55 1.17
CA HIS A 78 4.68 -12.47 0.24
C HIS A 78 3.29 -11.87 0.48
N TYR A 79 2.40 -12.63 1.13
CA TYR A 79 1.06 -12.21 1.54
C TYR A 79 0.84 -12.50 3.03
N PRO A 80 1.62 -11.87 3.92
CA PRO A 80 1.50 -12.14 5.35
C PRO A 80 0.14 -11.67 5.88
N LYS A 81 -0.59 -12.62 6.46
CA LYS A 81 -1.88 -12.39 7.10
C LYS A 81 -1.79 -11.53 8.35
N LYS A 82 -2.76 -10.64 8.51
CA LYS A 82 -2.97 -9.81 9.71
C LYS A 82 -4.10 -10.34 10.58
N THR A 83 -4.95 -11.19 10.01
CA THR A 83 -6.07 -11.90 10.65
C THR A 83 -6.01 -13.37 10.27
N ASN A 84 -6.63 -14.27 11.04
CA ASN A 84 -6.68 -15.71 10.75
C ASN A 84 -5.33 -16.33 10.37
N ARG A 85 -4.25 -15.92 11.05
CA ARG A 85 -2.83 -16.23 10.69
C ARG A 85 -2.47 -17.72 10.66
N GLN A 86 -3.36 -18.59 11.14
CA GLN A 86 -3.18 -20.04 11.19
C GLN A 86 -3.91 -20.76 10.04
N SER A 87 -4.70 -20.04 9.23
CA SER A 87 -5.41 -20.56 8.06
C SER A 87 -4.61 -20.34 6.78
N GLY A 88 -4.78 -21.23 5.79
CA GLY A 88 -4.15 -21.14 4.48
C GLY A 88 -4.65 -19.99 3.62
N HIS A 89 -4.06 -19.79 2.44
CA HIS A 89 -4.34 -18.66 1.56
C HIS A 89 -5.31 -19.02 0.43
N GLU A 90 -6.19 -20.01 0.63
CA GLU A 90 -7.04 -20.57 -0.42
C GLU A 90 -7.92 -19.50 -1.09
N ASP A 91 -8.40 -18.53 -0.32
CA ASP A 91 -9.18 -17.40 -0.84
C ASP A 91 -8.34 -16.49 -1.75
N LEU A 92 -7.12 -16.15 -1.33
CA LEU A 92 -6.20 -15.36 -2.12
C LEU A 92 -5.78 -16.09 -3.39
N VAL A 93 -5.51 -17.39 -3.31
CA VAL A 93 -5.18 -18.22 -4.48
C VAL A 93 -6.34 -18.20 -5.46
N ALA A 94 -7.57 -18.43 -5.01
CA ALA A 94 -8.77 -18.36 -5.86
C ALA A 94 -8.94 -16.97 -6.51
N PHE A 95 -8.68 -15.88 -5.78
CA PHE A 95 -8.71 -14.53 -6.34
C PHE A 95 -7.64 -14.31 -7.41
N ILE A 96 -6.42 -14.81 -7.18
CA ILE A 96 -5.33 -14.73 -8.16
C ILE A 96 -5.65 -15.58 -9.40
N GLU A 97 -6.22 -16.77 -9.24
CA GLU A 97 -6.67 -17.61 -10.35
C GLU A 97 -7.76 -16.91 -11.17
N LEU A 98 -8.76 -16.30 -10.51
CA LEU A 98 -9.79 -15.51 -11.17
C LEU A 98 -9.15 -14.40 -12.01
N ILE A 99 -8.16 -13.68 -11.47
CA ILE A 99 -7.48 -12.60 -12.19
C ILE A 99 -6.72 -13.10 -13.42
N ASN A 100 -5.98 -14.20 -13.28
CA ASN A 100 -5.01 -14.64 -14.29
C ASN A 100 -5.59 -15.61 -15.33
N TYR A 101 -6.70 -16.28 -15.04
CA TYR A 101 -7.22 -17.38 -15.88
C TYR A 101 -8.66 -17.22 -16.35
N THR A 102 -9.39 -16.18 -15.91
CA THR A 102 -10.69 -15.87 -16.51
C THR A 102 -10.48 -15.38 -17.95
N PRO A 103 -11.17 -15.94 -18.96
CA PRO A 103 -11.07 -15.47 -20.35
C PRO A 103 -11.44 -13.99 -20.50
N ASP A 104 -10.77 -13.29 -21.41
CA ASP A 104 -10.96 -11.84 -21.63
C ASP A 104 -12.43 -11.46 -21.85
N GLU A 105 -13.22 -12.30 -22.53
CA GLU A 105 -14.64 -12.03 -22.80
C GLU A 105 -15.54 -12.15 -21.57
N GLN A 106 -15.08 -12.79 -20.50
CA GLN A 106 -15.82 -13.02 -19.25
C GLN A 106 -15.24 -12.23 -18.08
N PHE A 107 -14.01 -11.73 -18.23
CA PHE A 107 -13.27 -11.07 -17.16
C PHE A 107 -14.00 -9.85 -16.56
N PRO A 108 -14.59 -8.93 -17.35
CA PRO A 108 -15.26 -7.75 -16.80
C PRO A 108 -16.40 -8.09 -15.84
N GLU A 109 -17.22 -9.08 -16.19
CA GLU A 109 -18.30 -9.55 -15.34
C GLU A 109 -17.76 -10.28 -14.10
N ALA A 110 -16.82 -11.21 -14.29
CA ALA A 110 -16.27 -12.03 -13.20
C ALA A 110 -15.55 -11.19 -12.13
N ILE A 111 -14.74 -10.21 -12.53
CA ILE A 111 -14.01 -9.37 -11.57
C ILE A 111 -14.95 -8.43 -10.81
N ALA A 112 -16.03 -7.97 -11.45
CA ALA A 112 -17.02 -7.09 -10.83
C ALA A 112 -17.90 -7.79 -9.78
N GLU A 113 -17.95 -9.12 -9.78
CA GLU A 113 -18.62 -9.89 -8.73
C GLU A 113 -17.84 -9.83 -7.41
N VAL A 114 -16.51 -9.89 -7.49
CA VAL A 114 -15.62 -10.05 -6.32
C VAL A 114 -14.97 -8.75 -5.85
N LEU A 115 -15.01 -7.64 -6.60
CA LEU A 115 -14.54 -6.33 -6.11
C LEU A 115 -15.25 -5.15 -6.79
N ASP A 116 -15.14 -3.96 -6.20
CA ASP A 116 -15.54 -2.71 -6.86
C ASP A 116 -14.42 -2.25 -7.82
N VAL A 117 -14.67 -2.41 -9.12
CA VAL A 117 -13.70 -2.08 -10.16
C VAL A 117 -13.39 -0.58 -10.20
N ASN A 118 -14.37 0.29 -9.92
CA ASN A 118 -14.14 1.73 -9.93
C ASN A 118 -13.24 2.12 -8.74
N GLU A 119 -13.49 1.58 -7.55
CA GLU A 119 -12.65 1.83 -6.37
C GLU A 119 -11.19 1.39 -6.64
N TRP A 120 -11.00 0.23 -7.28
CA TRP A 120 -9.66 -0.24 -7.64
C TRP A 120 -8.96 0.67 -8.65
N LEU A 121 -9.68 1.14 -9.67
CA LEU A 121 -9.15 2.07 -10.68
C LEU A 121 -8.84 3.44 -10.08
N ASP A 122 -9.66 3.94 -9.16
CA ASP A 122 -9.42 5.18 -8.42
C ASP A 122 -8.19 5.05 -7.51
N TRP A 123 -8.04 3.92 -6.81
CA TRP A 123 -6.83 3.61 -6.05
C TRP A 123 -5.60 3.60 -6.96
N TYR A 124 -5.68 2.97 -8.12
CA TYR A 124 -4.59 2.89 -9.08
C TYR A 124 -4.21 4.27 -9.64
N ALA A 125 -5.21 5.07 -10.03
CA ALA A 125 -5.03 6.41 -10.57
C ALA A 125 -4.39 7.37 -9.56
N VAL A 126 -4.82 7.34 -8.30
CA VAL A 126 -4.21 8.17 -7.25
C VAL A 126 -2.75 7.76 -7.01
N ASN A 127 -2.44 6.46 -6.96
CA ASN A 127 -1.06 6.03 -6.80
C ASN A 127 -0.15 6.49 -7.95
N ILE A 128 -0.64 6.46 -9.21
CA ILE A 128 0.08 7.04 -10.36
C ILE A 128 0.30 8.54 -10.15
N LEU A 129 -0.76 9.27 -9.79
CA LEU A 129 -0.71 10.73 -9.62
C LEU A 129 0.32 11.15 -8.55
N ILE A 130 0.38 10.42 -7.44
CA ILE A 130 1.33 10.71 -6.35
C ILE A 130 2.70 10.04 -6.58
N GLY A 131 2.88 9.25 -7.64
CA GLY A 131 4.13 8.55 -7.94
C GLY A 131 4.53 7.51 -6.88
N ASN A 132 3.59 6.74 -6.35
CA ASN A 132 3.86 5.62 -5.44
C ASN A 132 4.26 4.36 -6.22
N PHE A 133 5.51 4.26 -6.65
CA PHE A 133 5.93 3.19 -7.58
C PHE A 133 5.99 1.77 -6.99
N GLU A 134 5.91 1.61 -5.67
CA GLU A 134 5.96 0.30 -5.00
C GLU A 134 4.56 -0.31 -4.80
N MET A 135 3.51 0.38 -5.25
CA MET A 135 2.09 0.04 -5.07
C MET A 135 1.69 -1.34 -5.64
N LEU A 136 2.42 -1.86 -6.63
CA LEU A 136 2.04 -3.09 -7.33
C LEU A 136 2.35 -4.35 -6.52
N GLU A 137 3.33 -4.28 -5.61
CA GLU A 137 3.80 -5.46 -4.87
C GLU A 137 3.83 -5.26 -3.35
N LYS A 138 3.64 -4.01 -2.91
CA LYS A 138 3.72 -3.53 -1.53
C LYS A 138 2.83 -2.29 -1.37
N ASN A 139 2.85 -1.67 -0.19
CA ASN A 139 2.23 -0.36 0.07
C ASN A 139 0.70 -0.37 -0.14
N TYR A 140 0.08 -1.52 0.12
CA TYR A 140 -1.35 -1.65 0.30
C TYR A 140 -1.66 -2.77 1.30
N TYR A 141 -2.90 -2.80 1.76
CA TYR A 141 -3.53 -3.99 2.29
C TYR A 141 -4.61 -4.42 1.32
N ILE A 142 -4.89 -5.71 1.30
CA ILE A 142 -6.08 -6.22 0.63
C ILE A 142 -6.86 -7.06 1.64
N TYR A 143 -8.16 -6.80 1.74
CA TYR A 143 -9.06 -7.45 2.68
C TYR A 143 -10.10 -8.24 1.91
N HIS A 144 -10.21 -9.53 2.17
CA HIS A 144 -11.33 -10.33 1.70
C HIS A 144 -12.39 -10.39 2.79
N ASP A 145 -13.54 -9.78 2.54
CA ASP A 145 -14.70 -9.83 3.41
C ASP A 145 -15.56 -11.06 3.08
N PHE A 146 -15.54 -12.08 3.94
CA PHE A 146 -16.31 -13.31 3.70
C PHE A 146 -17.82 -13.11 3.88
N SER A 147 -18.27 -11.99 4.46
CA SER A 147 -19.70 -11.71 4.62
C SER A 147 -20.34 -11.30 3.29
N THR A 148 -19.58 -10.67 2.40
CA THR A 148 -20.00 -10.25 1.07
C THR A 148 -19.29 -11.00 -0.06
N ASP A 149 -18.29 -11.80 0.26
CA ASP A 149 -17.36 -12.45 -0.68
C ASP A 149 -16.67 -11.44 -1.61
N ARG A 150 -16.24 -10.30 -1.03
CA ARG A 150 -15.65 -9.19 -1.79
C ARG A 150 -14.28 -8.78 -1.28
N TRP A 151 -13.42 -8.42 -2.21
CA TRP A 151 -12.09 -7.88 -1.98
C TRP A 151 -12.12 -6.35 -1.93
N ILE A 152 -11.43 -5.80 -0.95
CA ILE A 152 -11.29 -4.36 -0.71
C ILE A 152 -9.80 -4.03 -0.69
N ILE A 153 -9.38 -3.08 -1.52
CA ILE A 153 -8.00 -2.61 -1.56
C ILE A 153 -7.84 -1.35 -0.72
N LEU A 154 -6.80 -1.31 0.11
CA LEU A 154 -6.59 -0.24 1.09
C LEU A 154 -5.18 0.34 0.93
N PRO A 155 -5.04 1.64 0.63
CA PRO A 155 -3.73 2.28 0.44
C PRO A 155 -2.92 2.28 1.74
N TRP A 156 -1.60 2.14 1.61
CA TRP A 156 -0.68 2.19 2.74
C TRP A 156 0.68 2.76 2.34
N ASP A 157 1.45 3.26 3.31
CA ASP A 157 2.87 3.62 3.14
C ASP A 157 3.16 4.58 1.97
N VAL A 158 2.41 5.69 1.92
CA VAL A 158 2.52 6.70 0.85
C VAL A 158 3.45 7.87 1.21
N ASP A 159 4.39 7.65 2.13
CA ASP A 159 5.35 8.66 2.59
C ASP A 159 6.47 8.93 1.56
N LEU A 160 6.79 7.94 0.72
CA LEU A 160 7.72 8.04 -0.41
C LEU A 160 7.06 8.53 -1.72
N SER A 161 5.86 9.10 -1.64
CA SER A 161 5.15 9.71 -2.77
C SER A 161 5.47 11.20 -2.95
N LEU A 162 5.03 11.82 -4.06
CA LEU A 162 5.20 13.24 -4.39
C LEU A 162 6.68 13.68 -4.45
N GLY A 163 7.48 12.90 -5.19
CA GLY A 163 8.81 13.30 -5.64
C GLY A 163 9.99 13.20 -4.66
N PRO A 164 10.13 12.19 -3.78
CA PRO A 164 11.40 11.97 -3.08
C PRO A 164 12.46 11.30 -3.98
N ARG A 165 12.06 10.54 -5.00
CA ARG A 165 12.98 9.84 -5.92
C ARG A 165 13.49 10.67 -7.11
N THR A 166 13.01 11.91 -7.29
CA THR A 166 13.39 12.78 -8.43
C THR A 166 14.60 13.68 -8.19
N TRP A 167 15.29 13.56 -7.05
CA TRP A 167 16.50 14.35 -6.74
C TRP A 167 17.62 13.57 -6.04
N TRP A 168 17.72 12.24 -6.24
CA TRP A 168 19.04 11.62 -6.13
C TRP A 168 19.72 11.80 -7.49
N PRO A 169 20.77 12.62 -7.64
CA PRO A 169 21.52 12.64 -8.87
C PRO A 169 21.99 11.20 -9.11
N ARG A 170 21.59 10.59 -10.23
CA ARG A 170 22.25 9.39 -10.76
C ARG A 170 23.65 9.74 -11.29
N GLU A 171 24.40 10.52 -10.54
CA GLU A 171 25.81 10.77 -10.79
C GLU A 171 26.62 10.10 -9.69
N ARG A 172 27.24 8.99 -10.10
CA ARG A 172 28.44 8.34 -9.53
C ARG A 172 28.22 7.31 -8.42
N ALA A 173 28.00 6.09 -8.87
CA ALA A 173 28.89 4.99 -8.48
C ALA A 173 29.28 4.22 -9.74
N THR A 174 30.20 4.78 -10.54
CA THR A 174 31.06 3.93 -11.37
C THR A 174 32.07 3.27 -10.43
N SER A 175 32.40 2.02 -10.72
CA SER A 175 33.06 1.02 -9.86
C SER A 175 34.51 1.30 -9.43
N GLN A 176 34.95 2.56 -9.32
CA GLN A 176 36.24 2.91 -8.73
C GLN A 176 36.11 4.15 -7.87
N GLY A 177 36.13 3.95 -6.54
CA GLY A 177 36.00 5.02 -5.57
C GLY A 177 37.10 6.06 -5.68
N ARG A 178 36.72 7.33 -5.83
CA ARG A 178 37.46 8.51 -5.37
C ARG A 178 36.51 9.70 -5.23
N MET A 179 36.32 10.16 -4.00
CA MET A 179 35.68 11.44 -3.70
C MET A 179 36.66 12.59 -4.01
N ILE A 180 36.17 13.66 -4.64
CA ILE A 180 36.86 14.96 -4.68
C ILE A 180 36.02 15.95 -3.86
N PRO A 181 36.56 16.57 -2.79
CA PRO A 181 35.83 17.57 -2.03
C PRO A 181 35.86 18.92 -2.75
N ARG A 182 34.70 19.56 -2.96
CA ARG A 182 34.64 20.97 -3.37
C ARG A 182 34.83 21.88 -2.15
N SER A 183 36.09 22.15 -1.83
CA SER A 183 36.46 23.50 -1.45
C SER A 183 36.86 24.25 -2.72
N VAL A 184 36.61 25.56 -2.74
CA VAL A 184 36.93 26.52 -3.81
C VAL A 184 35.91 26.60 -4.95
N LEU A 185 34.99 27.56 -4.80
CA LEU A 185 34.72 28.56 -5.84
C LEU A 185 34.14 29.80 -5.14
N LYS A 186 35.05 30.73 -4.84
CA LYS A 186 34.74 32.12 -4.49
C LYS A 186 34.25 32.84 -5.74
N ALA A 187 33.31 33.76 -5.53
CA ALA A 187 32.81 34.72 -6.49
C ALA A 187 33.92 35.42 -7.30
N ARG A 188 33.75 35.44 -8.62
CA ARG A 188 33.53 36.62 -9.45
C ARG A 188 33.08 36.19 -10.84
#